data_AF-A0A1B6ERT0-F1
#
_entry.id   AF-A0A1B6ERT0-F1
#
_cell.length_a   1.000
_cell.length_b   1.000
_cell.length_c   1.000
_cell.angle_alpha   90.00
_cell.angle_beta   90.00
_cell.angle_gamma   90.00
#
_symmetry.space_group_name_H-M   'P 1'
#
loop_
_entity.id
_entity.type
_entity.pdbx_description
1 polymer ?
#
loop_
_entity_poly.entity_id
_entity_poly.type
_entity_poly.pdbx_seq_one_letter_code
_entity_poly.pdbx_strand_id
1 'polypeptide(L)'
;MSSINGVLFPGGGVRFEDPDGFAAAGKIIIAIAEQLQDSGISFPILGVCQGYQLLMYIASNSTAEKDILVNCDTANIALPLDFKPGFQHSRLYEHASKKIIDILKTLPVTSNHHVLCVTEDMLRTHNLDNSWRVLSTNKDSQGLEFISSSEHFHRPIVGLQFHPEKNMFEWKPGQANPHSRNAILSARHFYDWVVEESKANNQSFANVQEEHDSLFSNYCPGLMYKNTSSEYRAYFF
;
A
#
# COMPACT_ATOMS: atom_id res chain seq x y z
N MET A 1 -13.49 15.27 -1.78
CA MET A 1 -13.47 13.99 -1.03
C MET A 1 -14.00 14.26 0.37
N SER A 2 -15.30 14.60 0.46
CA SER A 2 -15.92 15.06 1.72
C SER A 2 -16.71 14.00 2.47
N SER A 3 -16.93 12.84 1.83
CA SER A 3 -17.89 11.83 2.25
C SER A 3 -17.25 10.56 2.81
N ILE A 4 -15.96 10.35 2.55
CA ILE A 4 -15.20 9.16 2.98
C ILE A 4 -14.08 9.58 3.92
N ASN A 5 -13.55 8.64 4.69
CA ASN A 5 -12.64 8.93 5.81
C ASN A 5 -11.16 8.58 5.56
N GLY A 6 -10.85 7.97 4.42
CA GLY A 6 -9.52 7.52 4.05
C GLY A 6 -9.53 6.89 2.66
N VAL A 7 -8.35 6.65 2.09
CA VAL A 7 -8.20 6.00 0.79
C VAL A 7 -7.18 4.87 0.85
N LEU A 8 -7.48 3.79 0.14
CA LEU A 8 -6.52 2.72 -0.17
C LEU A 8 -6.25 2.72 -1.68
N PHE A 9 -4.97 2.76 -2.06
CA PHE A 9 -4.52 2.47 -3.42
C PHE A 9 -4.08 1.00 -3.49
N PRO A 10 -4.78 0.14 -4.25
CA PRO A 10 -4.50 -1.28 -4.28
C PRO A 10 -3.26 -1.59 -5.13
N GLY A 11 -2.81 -2.85 -5.08
CA GLY A 11 -1.88 -3.38 -6.06
C GLY A 11 -2.52 -3.54 -7.44
N GLY A 12 -1.69 -3.82 -8.45
CA GLY A 12 -2.14 -3.91 -9.84
C GLY A 12 -0.96 -4.03 -10.81
N GLY A 13 -1.26 -3.80 -12.09
CA GLY A 13 -0.26 -3.83 -13.17
C GLY A 13 -0.65 -2.93 -14.34
N VAL A 14 -1.31 -1.80 -14.06
CA VAL A 14 -1.64 -0.80 -15.09
C VAL A 14 -0.52 0.20 -15.27
N ARG A 15 -0.50 0.95 -16.38
CA ARG A 15 0.54 1.93 -16.66
C ARG A 15 0.22 3.28 -16.04
N PHE A 16 1.21 3.93 -15.42
CA PHE A 16 1.00 5.27 -14.87
C PHE A 16 0.95 6.39 -15.91
N GLU A 17 1.41 6.15 -17.14
CA GLU A 17 1.34 7.15 -18.21
C GLU A 17 -0.03 7.24 -18.90
N ASP A 18 -0.97 6.35 -18.56
CA ASP A 18 -2.31 6.38 -19.13
C ASP A 18 -3.06 7.65 -18.64
N PRO A 19 -3.46 8.56 -19.55
CA PRO A 19 -3.87 9.93 -19.18
C PRO A 19 -5.17 10.01 -18.36
N ASP A 20 -6.06 9.03 -18.51
CA ASP A 20 -7.33 8.91 -17.79
C ASP A 20 -7.33 7.67 -16.87
N GLY A 21 -6.14 7.14 -16.57
CA GLY A 21 -5.96 5.89 -15.84
C GLY A 21 -5.82 6.05 -14.33
N PHE A 22 -5.32 4.98 -13.70
CA PHE A 22 -5.14 4.89 -12.26
C PHE A 22 -4.29 6.03 -11.68
N ALA A 23 -3.20 6.41 -12.35
CA ALA A 23 -2.35 7.50 -11.88
C ALA A 23 -3.01 8.88 -12.00
N ALA A 24 -3.87 9.09 -13.00
CA ALA A 24 -4.61 10.33 -13.15
C ALA A 24 -5.60 10.53 -11.98
N ALA A 25 -6.36 9.48 -11.64
CA ALA A 25 -7.22 9.49 -10.46
C ALA A 25 -6.41 9.64 -9.16
N GLY A 26 -5.29 8.92 -9.04
CA GLY A 26 -4.37 9.01 -7.90
C GLY A 26 -3.86 10.43 -7.64
N LYS A 27 -3.44 11.15 -8.69
CA LYS A 27 -3.00 12.56 -8.61
C LYS A 27 -4.08 13.46 -8.03
N ILE A 28 -5.32 13.31 -8.50
CA ILE A 28 -6.46 14.10 -8.01
C ILE A 28 -6.74 13.78 -6.54
N ILE A 29 -6.79 12.50 -6.18
CA ILE A 29 -7.10 12.06 -4.82
C ILE A 29 -6.04 12.53 -3.82
N ILE A 30 -4.75 12.38 -4.15
CA ILE A 30 -3.66 12.81 -3.28
C ILE A 30 -3.67 14.34 -3.12
N ALA A 31 -3.85 15.10 -4.21
CA ALA A 31 -3.95 16.56 -4.12
C ALA A 31 -5.09 17.02 -3.20
N ILE A 32 -6.27 16.37 -3.30
CA ILE A 32 -7.40 16.66 -2.39
C ILE A 32 -7.06 16.28 -0.95
N ALA A 33 -6.43 15.12 -0.73
CA ALA A 33 -6.04 14.69 0.62
C ALA A 33 -5.02 15.66 1.24
N GLU A 34 -4.05 16.14 0.47
CA GLU A 34 -3.07 17.12 0.93
C GLU A 34 -3.75 18.44 1.31
N GLN A 35 -4.69 18.93 0.50
CA GLN A 35 -5.49 20.11 0.81
C GLN A 35 -6.30 19.96 2.11
N LEU A 36 -6.93 18.80 2.33
CA LEU A 36 -7.65 18.51 3.58
C LEU A 36 -6.70 18.58 4.78
N GLN A 37 -5.52 17.97 4.66
CA GLN A 37 -4.51 17.95 5.72
C GLN A 37 -3.93 19.34 5.99
N ASP A 38 -3.70 20.14 4.96
CA ASP A 38 -3.23 21.53 5.09
C ASP A 38 -4.27 22.42 5.79
N SER A 39 -5.56 22.05 5.67
CA SER A 39 -6.67 22.69 6.41
C SER A 39 -6.88 22.13 7.82
N GLY A 40 -6.06 21.18 8.27
CA GLY A 40 -6.11 20.57 9.60
C GLY A 40 -6.99 19.32 9.72
N ILE A 41 -7.47 18.75 8.61
CA ILE A 41 -8.25 17.51 8.58
C ILE A 41 -7.33 16.33 8.30
N SER A 42 -7.12 15.45 9.29
CA SER A 42 -6.34 14.22 9.09
C SER A 42 -7.04 13.28 8.12
N PHE A 43 -6.40 12.91 7.02
CA PHE A 43 -6.97 12.04 5.99
C PHE A 43 -5.96 10.98 5.57
N PRO A 44 -6.09 9.72 6.03
CA PRO A 44 -5.11 8.68 5.76
C PRO A 44 -5.17 8.13 4.34
N ILE A 45 -3.98 7.80 3.82
CA ILE A 45 -3.80 7.05 2.58
C ILE A 45 -2.90 5.84 2.83
N LEU A 46 -3.34 4.66 2.38
CA LEU A 46 -2.52 3.45 2.33
C LEU A 46 -2.29 3.00 0.89
N GLY A 47 -1.05 2.98 0.43
CA GLY A 47 -0.66 2.40 -0.86
C GLY A 47 -0.09 0.99 -0.70
N VAL A 48 -0.61 0.03 -1.46
CA VAL A 48 -0.17 -1.38 -1.44
C VAL A 48 0.39 -1.76 -2.82
N CYS A 49 1.61 -2.30 -2.87
CA CYS A 49 2.31 -2.71 -4.10
C CYS A 49 2.29 -1.61 -5.17
N GLN A 50 1.51 -1.75 -6.25
CA GLN A 50 1.35 -0.69 -7.27
C GLN A 50 0.81 0.62 -6.68
N GLY A 51 -0.02 0.56 -5.63
CA GLY A 51 -0.43 1.75 -4.90
C GLY A 51 0.73 2.46 -4.20
N TYR A 52 1.74 1.73 -3.70
CA TYR A 52 2.96 2.34 -3.17
C TYR A 52 3.83 2.95 -4.29
N GLN A 53 3.98 2.23 -5.40
CA GLN A 53 4.66 2.75 -6.59
C GLN A 53 4.01 4.04 -7.09
N LEU A 54 2.68 4.12 -7.07
CA LEU A 54 1.91 5.31 -7.41
C LEU A 54 2.22 6.49 -6.48
N LEU A 55 2.28 6.26 -5.16
CA LEU A 55 2.65 7.29 -4.19
C LEU A 55 4.03 7.86 -4.51
N MET A 56 5.02 7.00 -4.79
CA MET A 56 6.39 7.44 -5.12
C MET A 56 6.45 8.15 -6.47
N TYR A 57 5.74 7.67 -7.48
CA TYR A 57 5.62 8.29 -8.79
C TYR A 57 5.05 9.72 -8.71
N ILE A 58 4.00 9.91 -7.92
CA ILE A 58 3.39 11.24 -7.72
C ILE A 58 4.30 12.13 -6.88
N ALA A 59 4.82 11.64 -5.75
CA ALA A 59 5.68 12.43 -4.87
C ALA A 59 6.95 12.93 -5.57
N SER A 60 7.52 12.13 -6.48
CA SER A 60 8.69 12.50 -7.29
C SER A 60 8.38 13.42 -8.47
N ASN A 61 7.11 13.77 -8.73
CA ASN A 61 6.68 14.46 -9.95
C ASN A 61 7.13 13.73 -11.24
N SER A 62 7.17 12.40 -11.20
CA SER A 62 7.60 11.58 -12.33
C SER A 62 6.61 11.66 -13.49
N THR A 63 7.13 11.49 -14.71
CA THR A 63 6.31 11.45 -15.94
C THR A 63 6.28 10.06 -16.56
N ALA A 64 7.27 9.23 -16.28
CA ALA A 64 7.30 7.81 -16.63
C ALA A 64 7.65 6.95 -15.40
N GLU A 65 7.18 5.70 -15.36
CA GLU A 65 7.45 4.77 -14.24
C GLU A 65 8.94 4.63 -13.93
N LYS A 66 9.76 4.52 -14.98
CA LYS A 66 11.22 4.39 -14.89
C LYS A 66 11.93 5.58 -14.25
N ASP A 67 11.25 6.72 -14.08
CA ASP A 67 11.85 7.90 -13.46
C ASP A 67 12.08 7.65 -11.96
N ILE A 68 11.24 6.84 -11.31
CA ILE A 68 11.31 6.53 -9.87
C ILE A 68 11.39 5.03 -9.55
N LEU A 69 10.93 4.15 -10.45
CA LEU A 69 10.89 2.70 -10.26
C LEU A 69 12.08 2.02 -10.94
N VAL A 70 12.62 1.00 -10.28
CA VAL A 70 13.68 0.14 -10.82
C VAL A 70 13.20 -1.31 -10.93
N ASN A 71 13.75 -2.07 -11.87
CA ASN A 71 13.46 -3.50 -11.97
C ASN A 71 13.99 -4.25 -10.74
N CYS A 72 13.20 -5.18 -10.22
CA CYS A 72 13.59 -6.07 -9.13
C CYS A 72 12.96 -7.45 -9.32
N ASP A 73 13.61 -8.50 -8.82
CA ASP A 73 13.13 -9.88 -8.98
C ASP A 73 12.46 -10.41 -7.70
N THR A 74 11.18 -10.08 -7.54
CA THR A 74 10.36 -10.52 -6.39
C THR A 74 8.95 -10.96 -6.77
N ALA A 75 8.79 -11.46 -8.00
CA ALA A 75 7.54 -12.05 -8.44
C ALA A 75 7.35 -13.40 -7.72
N ASN A 76 6.43 -13.46 -6.75
CA ASN A 76 5.98 -14.67 -6.07
C ASN A 76 6.92 -15.21 -4.97
N ILE A 77 7.23 -14.37 -3.97
CA ILE A 77 8.06 -14.75 -2.81
C ILE A 77 7.48 -14.22 -1.50
N ALA A 78 7.63 -14.98 -0.40
CA ALA A 78 7.32 -14.52 0.94
C ALA A 78 8.60 -14.07 1.67
N LEU A 79 8.60 -12.86 2.24
CA LEU A 79 9.77 -12.27 2.88
C LEU A 79 9.47 -11.81 4.33
N PRO A 80 10.44 -11.85 5.25
CA PRO A 80 10.40 -11.05 6.49
C PRO A 80 10.56 -9.57 6.15
N LEU A 81 10.62 -8.69 7.14
CA LEU A 81 10.94 -7.27 6.98
C LEU A 81 12.26 -6.93 7.66
N ASP A 82 13.18 -6.32 6.92
CA ASP A 82 14.42 -5.78 7.46
C ASP A 82 14.16 -4.35 7.95
N PHE A 83 13.76 -4.21 9.21
CA PHE A 83 13.42 -2.91 9.80
C PHE A 83 14.62 -1.97 9.89
N LYS A 84 14.41 -0.70 9.52
CA LYS A 84 15.39 0.39 9.68
C LYS A 84 15.40 0.91 11.12
N PRO A 85 16.52 1.48 11.60
CA PRO A 85 16.56 2.15 12.90
C PRO A 85 15.46 3.22 13.01
N GLY A 86 14.78 3.27 14.15
CA GLY A 86 13.73 4.27 14.41
C GLY A 86 12.35 3.92 13.87
N PHE A 87 12.15 2.76 13.24
CA PHE A 87 10.82 2.32 12.78
C PHE A 87 9.77 2.29 13.90
N GLN A 88 10.17 2.06 15.17
CA GLN A 88 9.22 2.06 16.30
C GLN A 88 8.64 3.44 16.62
N HIS A 89 9.20 4.53 16.07
CA HIS A 89 8.71 5.89 16.23
C HIS A 89 7.89 6.36 15.02
N SER A 90 7.46 5.42 14.19
CA SER A 90 6.68 5.65 12.99
C SER A 90 5.19 5.49 13.28
N ARG A 91 4.33 6.20 12.56
CA ARG A 91 2.86 6.05 12.69
C ARG A 91 2.42 4.62 12.41
N LEU A 92 3.03 4.00 11.40
CA LEU A 92 2.71 2.64 11.01
C LEU A 92 3.02 1.61 12.11
N TYR A 93 4.13 1.76 12.83
CA TYR A 93 4.63 0.72 13.75
C TYR A 93 4.67 1.10 15.23
N GLU A 94 4.41 2.34 15.63
CA GLU A 94 4.48 2.78 17.03
C GLU A 94 3.54 2.01 17.97
N HIS A 95 2.40 1.57 17.45
CA HIS A 95 1.40 0.79 18.19
C HIS A 95 1.43 -0.71 17.87
N ALA A 96 2.38 -1.15 17.03
CA ALA A 96 2.53 -2.57 16.73
C ALA A 96 2.99 -3.33 17.98
N SER A 97 2.28 -4.40 18.33
CA SER A 97 2.69 -5.25 19.46
C SER A 97 4.06 -5.88 19.19
N LYS A 98 4.85 -6.11 20.26
CA LYS A 98 6.13 -6.82 20.14
C LYS A 98 6.01 -8.14 19.37
N LYS A 99 4.92 -8.88 19.59
CA LYS A 99 4.64 -10.14 18.88
C LYS A 99 4.51 -9.93 17.36
N ILE A 100 3.81 -8.88 16.92
CA ILE A 100 3.67 -8.56 15.49
C ILE A 100 5.04 -8.19 14.91
N ILE A 101 5.80 -7.35 15.60
CA ILE A 101 7.15 -6.96 15.18
C ILE A 101 8.09 -8.17 15.09
N ASP A 102 8.09 -9.06 16.09
CA ASP A 102 8.90 -10.27 16.09
C ASP A 102 8.53 -11.19 14.91
N ILE A 103 7.24 -11.34 14.61
CA ILE A 103 6.76 -12.12 13.46
C ILE A 103 7.26 -11.49 12.14
N LEU A 104 7.00 -10.19 11.94
CA LEU A 104 7.38 -9.48 10.71
C LEU A 104 8.89 -9.53 10.48
N LYS A 105 9.69 -9.40 11.55
CA LYS A 105 11.15 -9.38 11.48
C LYS A 105 11.77 -10.76 11.18
N THR A 106 11.16 -11.85 11.64
CA THR A 106 11.83 -13.17 11.68
C THR A 106 11.23 -14.21 10.76
N LEU A 107 9.99 -14.03 10.30
CA LEU A 107 9.28 -15.03 9.51
C LEU A 107 8.96 -14.49 8.10
N PRO A 108 8.99 -15.34 7.06
CA PRO A 108 8.59 -14.96 5.72
C PRO A 108 7.06 -14.83 5.63
N VAL A 109 6.54 -13.67 6.06
CA VAL A 109 5.09 -13.43 6.22
C VAL A 109 4.54 -12.32 5.32
N THR A 110 5.38 -11.64 4.55
CA THR A 110 4.93 -10.60 3.62
C THR A 110 4.96 -11.13 2.19
N SER A 111 3.80 -11.11 1.52
CA SER A 111 3.65 -11.64 0.17
C SER A 111 4.11 -10.61 -0.88
N ASN A 112 5.12 -10.95 -1.68
CA ASN A 112 5.68 -10.07 -2.70
C ASN A 112 5.34 -10.62 -4.10
N HIS A 113 4.74 -9.76 -4.92
CA HIS A 113 4.28 -10.04 -6.29
C HIS A 113 4.54 -8.84 -7.19
N HIS A 114 5.78 -8.36 -7.23
CA HIS A 114 6.16 -7.17 -8.00
C HIS A 114 7.49 -7.38 -8.73
N VAL A 115 7.61 -6.69 -9.86
CA VAL A 115 8.83 -6.66 -10.69
C VAL A 115 9.44 -5.26 -10.77
N LEU A 116 8.79 -4.29 -10.14
CA LEU A 116 9.22 -2.90 -10.03
C LEU A 116 9.27 -2.51 -8.55
N CYS A 117 10.36 -1.89 -8.16
CA CYS A 117 10.67 -1.52 -6.79
C CYS A 117 11.07 -0.06 -6.70
N VAL A 118 11.06 0.47 -5.47
CA VAL A 118 11.62 1.77 -5.13
C VAL A 118 12.80 1.54 -4.19
N THR A 119 13.91 2.22 -4.43
CA THR A 119 15.12 2.13 -3.59
C THR A 119 15.36 3.45 -2.84
N GLU A 120 16.17 3.41 -1.79
CA GLU A 120 16.60 4.63 -1.10
C GLU A 120 17.35 5.60 -2.03
N ASP A 121 18.14 5.07 -2.97
CA ASP A 121 18.85 5.90 -3.96
C ASP A 121 17.88 6.65 -4.87
N MET A 122 16.77 6.01 -5.26
CA MET A 122 15.72 6.68 -6.04
C MET A 122 15.01 7.76 -5.20
N LEU A 123 14.73 7.52 -3.92
CA LEU A 123 14.20 8.56 -3.04
C LEU A 123 15.15 9.77 -2.95
N ARG A 124 16.45 9.54 -2.72
CA ARG A 124 17.46 10.61 -2.63
C ARG A 124 17.58 11.39 -3.95
N THR A 125 17.58 10.69 -5.09
CA THR A 125 17.65 11.30 -6.42
C THR A 125 16.52 12.30 -6.66
N HIS A 126 15.34 12.02 -6.09
CA HIS A 126 14.15 12.89 -6.17
C HIS A 126 13.96 13.78 -4.94
N ASN A 127 14.94 13.85 -4.03
CA ASN A 127 14.87 14.59 -2.77
C ASN A 127 13.65 14.22 -1.91
N LEU A 128 13.22 12.96 -1.95
CA LEU A 128 12.09 12.45 -1.17
C LEU A 128 12.51 11.95 0.22
N ASP A 129 13.80 11.80 0.48
CA ASP A 129 14.35 11.44 1.80
C ASP A 129 14.14 12.52 2.87
N ASN A 130 13.70 13.72 2.48
CA ASN A 130 13.28 14.79 3.38
C ASN A 130 11.79 14.74 3.77
N SER A 131 10.96 14.01 3.02
CA SER A 131 9.50 13.97 3.19
C SER A 131 8.99 12.55 3.48
N TRP A 132 9.78 11.52 3.16
CA TRP A 132 9.50 10.12 3.42
C TRP A 132 10.53 9.47 4.34
N ARG A 133 10.02 8.72 5.32
CA ARG A 133 10.79 7.85 6.20
C ARG A 133 10.71 6.42 5.70
N VAL A 134 11.85 5.81 5.42
CA VAL A 134 11.94 4.37 5.14
C VAL A 134 11.87 3.59 6.46
N LEU A 135 10.96 2.63 6.54
CA LEU A 135 10.67 1.87 7.77
C LEU A 135 11.21 0.45 7.71
N SER A 136 11.15 -0.18 6.54
CA SER A 136 11.77 -1.47 6.29
C SER A 136 12.25 -1.58 4.85
N THR A 137 13.25 -2.43 4.65
CA THR A 137 13.75 -2.85 3.36
C THR A 137 13.65 -4.36 3.20
N ASN A 138 13.93 -4.84 2.00
CA ASN A 138 14.20 -6.23 1.68
C ASN A 138 15.19 -6.30 0.51
N LYS A 139 15.67 -7.50 0.19
CA LYS A 139 16.51 -7.76 -0.97
C LYS A 139 15.84 -8.72 -1.93
N ASP A 140 15.99 -8.45 -3.22
CA ASP A 140 15.55 -9.37 -4.27
C ASP A 140 16.52 -10.54 -4.45
N SER A 141 16.22 -11.43 -5.41
CA SER A 141 17.05 -12.62 -5.69
C SER A 141 18.48 -12.28 -6.16
N GLN A 142 18.69 -11.06 -6.68
CA GLN A 142 19.97 -10.55 -7.19
C GLN A 142 20.71 -9.67 -6.17
N GLY A 143 20.14 -9.47 -4.98
CA GLY A 143 20.72 -8.68 -3.90
C GLY A 143 20.44 -7.18 -3.98
N LEU A 144 19.57 -6.73 -4.90
CA LEU A 144 19.10 -5.35 -4.92
C LEU A 144 18.27 -5.08 -3.68
N GLU A 145 18.69 -4.11 -2.87
CA GLU A 145 17.92 -3.66 -1.71
C GLU A 145 16.83 -2.67 -2.14
N PHE A 146 15.59 -2.97 -1.78
CA PHE A 146 14.42 -2.14 -2.06
C PHE A 146 13.64 -1.82 -0.79
N ILE A 147 12.86 -0.76 -0.85
CA ILE A 147 12.01 -0.31 0.26
C ILE A 147 10.77 -1.19 0.31
N SER A 148 10.53 -1.85 1.44
CA SER A 148 9.35 -2.68 1.66
C SER A 148 8.23 -1.95 2.39
N SER A 149 8.56 -0.95 3.22
CA SER A 149 7.57 -0.01 3.76
C SER A 149 8.18 1.37 4.03
N SER A 150 7.37 2.41 3.83
CA SER A 150 7.71 3.80 4.13
C SER A 150 6.48 4.61 4.50
N GLU A 151 6.69 5.75 5.16
CA GLU A 151 5.62 6.69 5.53
C GLU A 151 6.05 8.14 5.32
N HIS A 152 5.10 9.03 5.07
CA HIS A 152 5.38 10.46 5.00
C HIS A 152 5.61 11.03 6.41
N PHE A 153 6.60 11.92 6.59
CA PHE A 153 6.96 12.45 7.92
C PHE A 153 5.83 13.22 8.61
N HIS A 154 5.00 13.92 7.83
CA HIS A 154 4.02 14.87 8.37
C HIS A 154 2.56 14.54 8.06
N ARG A 155 2.32 13.56 7.19
CA ARG A 155 1.00 13.23 6.64
C ARG A 155 0.72 11.75 6.94
N PRO A 156 -0.50 11.32 7.32
CA PRO A 156 -0.87 9.91 7.47
C PRO A 156 -0.91 9.16 6.12
N ILE A 157 0.20 9.17 5.39
CA ILE A 157 0.37 8.50 4.10
C ILE A 157 1.42 7.41 4.29
N VAL A 158 1.02 6.16 4.06
CA VAL A 158 1.86 4.97 4.21
C VAL A 158 1.91 4.18 2.91
N GLY A 159 3.08 3.66 2.59
CA GLY A 159 3.33 2.78 1.47
C GLY A 159 3.85 1.42 1.91
N LEU A 160 3.30 0.34 1.36
CA LEU A 160 3.74 -1.04 1.53
C LEU A 160 4.03 -1.63 0.15
N GLN A 161 5.23 -2.16 -0.07
CA GLN A 161 5.57 -2.78 -1.36
C GLN A 161 4.99 -4.21 -1.48
N PHE A 162 4.74 -4.86 -0.34
CA PHE A 162 4.16 -6.21 -0.24
C PHE A 162 2.63 -6.16 -0.10
N HIS A 163 1.99 -7.34 -0.13
CA HIS A 163 0.54 -7.55 -0.10
C HIS A 163 0.08 -8.23 1.20
N PRO A 164 -0.31 -7.49 2.25
CA PRO A 164 -0.86 -8.10 3.46
C PRO A 164 -2.18 -8.86 3.23
N GLU A 165 -3.04 -8.38 2.33
CA GLU A 165 -4.36 -8.95 2.06
C GLU A 165 -4.31 -10.39 1.56
N LYS A 166 -3.27 -10.73 0.79
CA LYS A 166 -3.13 -12.04 0.16
C LYS A 166 -3.01 -13.17 1.20
N ASN A 167 -2.49 -12.88 2.39
CA ASN A 167 -2.31 -13.87 3.45
C ASN A 167 -3.63 -14.53 3.90
N MET A 168 -4.74 -13.79 3.87
CA MET A 168 -6.04 -14.28 4.33
C MET A 168 -7.01 -14.61 3.19
N PHE A 169 -6.86 -13.94 2.04
CA PHE A 169 -7.90 -13.98 1.00
C PHE A 169 -7.49 -14.69 -0.30
N GLU A 170 -6.19 -14.84 -0.60
CA GLU A 170 -5.72 -15.39 -1.88
C GLU A 170 -5.02 -16.75 -1.72
N TRP A 171 -5.75 -17.82 -1.99
CA TRP A 171 -5.37 -19.23 -1.76
C TRP A 171 -4.92 -20.00 -3.01
N LYS A 172 -4.59 -19.30 -4.11
CA LYS A 172 -4.43 -19.95 -5.41
C LYS A 172 -3.17 -20.81 -5.39
N PRO A 173 -3.24 -22.10 -5.79
CA PRO A 173 -2.06 -22.95 -5.82
C PRO A 173 -0.96 -22.35 -6.69
N GLY A 174 0.29 -22.46 -6.23
CA GLY A 174 1.45 -21.92 -6.92
C GLY A 174 1.83 -20.49 -6.50
N GLN A 175 0.98 -19.78 -5.76
CA GLN A 175 1.37 -18.52 -5.13
C GLN A 175 2.08 -18.79 -3.80
N ALA A 176 3.21 -18.12 -3.56
CA ALA A 176 3.96 -18.13 -2.33
C ALA A 176 3.31 -17.22 -1.26
N ASN A 177 1.97 -17.24 -1.16
CA ASN A 177 1.24 -16.49 -0.15
C ASN A 177 1.33 -17.21 1.21
N PRO A 178 1.83 -16.55 2.26
CA PRO A 178 1.95 -17.18 3.56
C PRO A 178 0.60 -17.19 4.30
N HIS A 179 0.07 -18.39 4.55
CA HIS A 179 -1.24 -18.59 5.20
C HIS A 179 -1.17 -19.05 6.67
N SER A 180 0.02 -19.01 7.27
CA SER A 180 0.17 -19.39 8.68
C SER A 180 -0.61 -18.45 9.59
N ARG A 181 -0.99 -18.93 10.79
CA ARG A 181 -1.62 -18.08 11.82
C ARG A 181 -0.82 -16.79 12.10
N ASN A 182 0.50 -16.89 12.09
CA ASN A 182 1.37 -15.73 12.30
C ASN A 182 1.29 -14.76 11.13
N ALA A 183 1.28 -15.25 9.89
CA ALA A 183 1.18 -14.42 8.70
C ALA A 183 -0.14 -13.65 8.63
N ILE A 184 -1.26 -14.30 8.97
CA ILE A 184 -2.57 -13.66 9.03
C ILE A 184 -2.60 -12.62 10.16
N LEU A 185 -2.09 -12.98 11.34
CA LEU A 185 -2.04 -12.07 12.49
C LEU A 185 -1.23 -10.82 12.20
N SER A 186 -0.04 -10.94 11.61
CA SER A 186 0.82 -9.80 11.29
C SER A 186 0.28 -8.97 10.14
N ALA A 187 -0.35 -9.59 9.12
CA ALA A 187 -0.93 -8.87 7.99
C ALA A 187 -2.10 -7.96 8.40
N ARG A 188 -2.88 -8.37 9.40
CA ARG A 188 -4.01 -7.58 9.88
C ARG A 188 -3.60 -6.19 10.40
N HIS A 189 -2.40 -6.08 10.99
CA HIS A 189 -1.84 -4.82 11.52
C HIS A 189 -1.97 -3.64 10.54
N PHE A 190 -1.67 -3.88 9.26
CA PHE A 190 -1.65 -2.83 8.23
C PHE A 190 -3.04 -2.28 7.91
N TYR A 191 -4.08 -3.13 7.94
CA TYR A 191 -5.45 -2.71 7.71
C TYR A 191 -6.12 -2.18 8.97
N ASP A 192 -5.76 -2.70 10.14
CA ASP A 192 -6.17 -2.09 11.41
C ASP A 192 -5.62 -0.65 11.50
N TRP A 193 -4.37 -0.40 11.08
CA TRP A 193 -3.78 0.94 11.04
C TRP A 193 -4.62 1.94 10.21
N VAL A 194 -4.95 1.63 8.96
CA VAL A 194 -5.71 2.58 8.11
C VAL A 194 -7.12 2.81 8.63
N VAL A 195 -7.75 1.79 9.23
CA VAL A 195 -9.07 1.92 9.85
C VAL A 195 -9.01 2.82 11.09
N GLU A 196 -8.00 2.66 11.94
CA GLU A 196 -7.83 3.51 13.12
C GLU A 196 -7.51 4.96 12.74
N GLU A 197 -6.60 5.19 11.78
CA GLU A 197 -6.30 6.55 11.30
C GLU A 197 -7.51 7.22 10.64
N SER A 198 -8.40 6.45 10.00
CA SER A 198 -9.60 6.99 9.35
C SER A 198 -10.60 7.57 10.36
N LYS A 199 -10.50 7.19 11.65
CA LYS A 199 -11.34 7.77 12.71
C LYS A 199 -10.92 9.18 13.12
N ALA A 200 -9.77 9.67 12.62
CA ALA A 200 -9.25 10.99 12.95
C ALA A 200 -9.97 12.15 12.22
N ASN A 201 -10.95 11.85 11.36
CA ASN A 201 -11.82 12.84 10.73
C ASN A 201 -13.30 12.45 10.84
N ASN A 202 -14.16 13.47 10.75
CA ASN A 202 -15.62 13.35 10.80
C ASN A 202 -16.27 13.57 9.43
N GLN A 203 -15.57 13.23 8.34
CA GLN A 203 -16.16 13.27 7.00
C GLN A 203 -17.35 12.30 6.93
N SER A 204 -18.40 12.68 6.21
CA SER A 204 -19.62 11.87 6.10
C SER A 204 -20.38 12.20 4.82
N PHE A 205 -21.10 11.24 4.28
CA PHE A 205 -22.06 11.49 3.19
C PHE A 205 -23.13 12.51 3.63
N ALA A 206 -23.73 13.20 2.66
CA ALA A 206 -24.74 14.21 2.98
C ALA A 206 -26.00 13.59 3.60
N ASN A 207 -26.28 12.33 3.29
CA ASN A 207 -27.38 11.57 3.85
C ASN A 207 -27.15 10.04 3.70
N VAL A 208 -27.96 9.27 4.41
CA VAL A 208 -27.89 7.79 4.45
C VAL A 208 -28.14 7.15 3.07
N GLN A 209 -28.97 7.76 2.22
CA GLN A 209 -29.26 7.21 0.89
C GLN A 209 -28.02 7.31 -0.02
N GLU A 210 -27.36 8.46 -0.04
CA GLU A 210 -26.12 8.66 -0.80
C GLU A 210 -24.99 7.74 -0.31
N GLU A 211 -24.87 7.55 1.01
CA GLU A 211 -23.97 6.56 1.59
C GLU A 211 -24.28 5.17 1.08
N HIS A 212 -25.54 4.72 1.25
CA HIS A 212 -25.99 3.41 0.81
C HIS A 212 -25.67 3.15 -0.65
N ASP A 213 -25.98 4.10 -1.54
CA ASP A 213 -25.77 3.99 -2.99
C ASP A 213 -24.29 3.95 -3.39
N SER A 214 -23.40 4.49 -2.54
CA SER A 214 -21.96 4.53 -2.77
C SER A 214 -21.19 3.31 -2.26
N LEU A 215 -21.83 2.43 -1.46
CA LEU A 215 -21.15 1.28 -0.87
C LEU A 215 -20.82 0.21 -1.92
N PHE A 216 -19.62 -0.38 -1.79
CA PHE A 216 -19.20 -1.51 -2.62
C PHE A 216 -20.14 -2.74 -2.52
N SER A 217 -20.96 -2.79 -1.46
CA SER A 217 -21.97 -3.83 -1.23
C SER A 217 -23.09 -3.84 -2.27
N ASN A 218 -23.24 -2.76 -3.05
CA ASN A 218 -24.19 -2.70 -4.17
C ASN A 218 -23.72 -3.47 -5.41
N TYR A 219 -22.47 -3.94 -5.41
CA TYR A 219 -21.86 -4.62 -6.55
C TYR A 219 -21.64 -6.11 -6.23
N CYS A 220 -21.68 -6.96 -7.25
CA CYS A 220 -21.44 -8.39 -7.11
C CYS A 220 -20.11 -8.76 -7.79
N PRO A 221 -19.15 -9.39 -7.08
CA PRO A 221 -17.89 -9.75 -7.69
C PRO A 221 -18.03 -10.96 -8.62
N GLY A 222 -17.38 -10.88 -9.78
CA GLY A 222 -17.24 -12.00 -10.71
C GLY A 222 -16.23 -13.05 -10.21
N LEU A 223 -16.46 -14.32 -10.55
CA LEU A 223 -15.52 -15.41 -10.27
C LEU A 223 -14.38 -15.40 -11.30
N MET A 224 -13.14 -15.34 -10.82
CA MET A 224 -11.93 -15.26 -11.65
C MET A 224 -11.20 -16.60 -11.81
N TYR A 225 -11.62 -17.64 -11.08
CA TYR A 225 -10.96 -18.96 -10.98
C TYR A 225 -10.65 -19.66 -12.31
N LYS A 226 -11.37 -19.35 -13.39
CA LYS A 226 -11.17 -19.94 -14.73
C LYS A 226 -10.31 -19.09 -15.68
N ASN A 227 -10.03 -17.83 -15.36
CA ASN A 227 -9.49 -16.83 -16.30
C ASN A 227 -8.06 -16.42 -15.96
N THR A 228 -7.10 -17.35 -15.79
CA THR A 228 -5.64 -17.10 -15.60
C THR A 228 -5.21 -16.07 -14.53
N SER A 229 -6.13 -15.37 -13.88
CA SER A 229 -5.93 -14.24 -12.99
C SER A 229 -5.43 -14.72 -11.65
N SER A 230 -4.67 -13.88 -10.98
CA SER A 230 -4.01 -14.21 -9.72
C SER A 230 -5.00 -14.18 -8.54
N GLU A 231 -6.23 -13.72 -8.80
CA GLU A 231 -7.30 -13.44 -7.85
C GLU A 231 -8.43 -14.48 -7.93
N TYR A 232 -9.14 -14.72 -6.83
CA TYR A 232 -10.36 -15.55 -6.85
C TYR A 232 -11.59 -14.82 -7.35
N ARG A 233 -11.70 -13.53 -7.01
CA ARG A 233 -12.86 -12.68 -7.23
C ARG A 233 -12.42 -11.28 -7.59
N ALA A 234 -13.15 -10.64 -8.50
CA ALA A 234 -12.93 -9.26 -8.87
C ALA A 234 -14.26 -8.53 -9.05
N TYR A 235 -14.29 -7.25 -8.68
CA TYR A 235 -15.38 -6.34 -9.02
C TYR A 235 -15.08 -5.70 -10.38
N PHE A 236 -16.07 -5.65 -11.25
CA PHE A 236 -16.00 -4.99 -12.56
C PHE A 236 -17.01 -3.84 -12.59
N PHE A 237 -16.58 -2.68 -13.09
CA PHE A 237 -17.34 -1.44 -13.14
C PHE A 237 -17.36 -0.90 -14.57
#